data_AF-A0A3N4HIE1-F1
#
_entry.id   AF-A0A3N4HIE1-F1
#
_cell.length_a   1.000
_cell.length_b   1.000
_cell.length_c   1.000
_cell.angle_alpha   90.00
_cell.angle_beta   90.00
_cell.angle_gamma   90.00
#
_symmetry.space_group_name_H-M   'P 1'
#
loop_
_entity.id
_entity.type
_entity.pdbx_description
1 polymer ?
#
loop_
_entity_poly.entity_id
_entity_poly.type
_entity_poly.pdbx_seq_one_letter_code
_entity_poly.pdbx_strand_id
1 'polypeptide(L)'
;MPPRRKTARQNARQAARQQIQTRITRLKTKQQDFLTRFAMFRARIDSTTEEVKRVDPEGLRLLAPTFRLPTPPVFAIITESNLDQSEKAIMQLEDWLLSVRGELRVLEKLCEAKEESSREKTDEALAMADMIGFREELDQMAREGTKEMDEARKRCGTNNV
;
A
#
# COMPACT_ATOMS: atom_id res chain seq x y z
N MET A 1 22.31 31.41 -51.60
CA MET A 1 22.35 30.07 -50.95
C MET A 1 21.53 30.11 -49.67
N PRO A 2 20.47 29.30 -49.50
CA PRO A 2 19.56 29.43 -48.37
C PRO A 2 20.09 28.69 -47.12
N PRO A 3 19.79 29.18 -45.90
CA PRO A 3 20.30 28.64 -44.65
C PRO A 3 19.47 27.43 -44.18
N ARG A 4 19.43 26.35 -44.96
CA ARG A 4 18.57 25.17 -44.68
C ARG A 4 18.95 24.36 -43.44
N ARG A 5 20.19 24.49 -42.92
CA ARG A 5 20.68 23.67 -41.78
C ARG A 5 20.33 24.24 -40.40
N LYS A 6 20.07 25.54 -40.26
CA LYS A 6 19.76 26.16 -38.95
C LYS A 6 18.34 25.82 -38.47
N THR A 7 17.39 25.74 -39.39
CA THR A 7 15.98 25.43 -39.11
C THR A 7 15.76 23.99 -38.65
N ALA A 8 16.42 23.00 -39.26
CA ALA A 8 16.28 21.60 -38.88
C ALA A 8 16.73 21.30 -37.42
N ARG A 9 17.86 21.89 -36.99
CA ARG A 9 18.36 21.73 -35.62
C ARG A 9 17.47 22.42 -34.58
N GLN A 10 16.89 23.57 -34.94
CA GLN A 10 15.97 24.29 -34.07
C GLN A 10 14.66 23.52 -33.90
N ASN A 11 14.12 22.98 -35.00
CA ASN A 11 12.91 22.16 -34.97
C ASN A 11 13.10 20.88 -34.13
N ALA A 12 14.25 20.21 -34.27
CA ALA A 12 14.57 19.03 -33.47
C ALA A 12 14.64 19.33 -31.96
N ARG A 13 15.25 20.47 -31.57
CA ARG A 13 15.30 20.91 -30.17
C ARG A 13 13.91 21.25 -29.62
N GLN A 14 13.07 21.89 -30.43
CA GLN A 14 11.70 22.21 -30.03
C GLN A 14 10.86 20.94 -29.84
N ALA A 15 10.98 19.97 -30.75
CA ALA A 15 10.32 18.67 -30.63
C ALA A 15 10.77 17.90 -29.37
N ALA A 16 12.07 17.87 -29.07
CA ALA A 16 12.60 17.25 -27.86
C ALA A 16 12.03 17.89 -26.59
N ARG A 17 11.98 19.23 -26.52
CA ARG A 17 11.37 19.95 -25.38
C ARG A 17 9.89 19.64 -25.22
N GLN A 18 9.14 19.55 -26.32
CA GLN A 18 7.71 19.19 -26.28
C GLN A 18 7.50 17.76 -25.76
N GLN A 19 8.36 16.81 -26.14
CA GLN A 19 8.30 15.44 -25.64
C GLN A 19 8.54 15.38 -24.13
N ILE A 20 9.55 16.08 -23.64
CA ILE A 20 9.87 16.16 -22.20
C ILE A 20 8.71 16.80 -21.44
N GLN A 21 8.17 17.91 -21.92
CA GLN A 21 7.02 18.56 -21.30
C GLN A 21 5.80 17.63 -21.23
N THR A 22 5.56 16.85 -22.28
CA THR A 22 4.47 15.86 -22.33
C THR A 22 4.67 14.77 -21.27
N ARG A 23 5.89 14.25 -21.12
CA ARG A 23 6.23 13.26 -20.08
C ARG A 23 6.02 13.83 -18.68
N ILE A 24 6.50 15.05 -18.42
CA ILE A 24 6.30 15.74 -17.13
C ILE A 24 4.81 15.87 -16.82
N THR A 25 3.98 16.31 -17.77
CA THR A 25 2.53 16.42 -17.57
C THR A 25 1.90 15.08 -17.25
N ARG A 26 2.23 14.02 -18.00
CA ARG A 26 1.71 12.66 -17.73
C ARG A 26 2.12 12.17 -16.34
N LEU A 27 3.36 12.42 -15.93
CA LEU A 27 3.84 12.02 -14.62
C LEU A 27 3.13 12.76 -13.50
N LYS A 28 2.87 14.07 -13.64
CA LYS A 28 2.05 14.83 -12.69
C LYS A 28 0.65 14.25 -12.56
N THR A 29 0.02 13.89 -13.68
CA THR A 29 -1.30 13.24 -13.66
C THR A 29 -1.24 11.90 -12.92
N LYS A 30 -0.20 11.08 -13.14
CA LYS A 30 0.00 9.81 -12.41
C LYS A 30 0.20 10.03 -10.90
N GLN A 31 0.98 11.03 -10.50
CA GLN A 31 1.16 11.38 -9.09
C GLN A 31 -0.17 11.75 -8.44
N GLN A 32 -1.00 12.56 -9.11
CA GLN A 32 -2.30 12.96 -8.58
C GLN A 32 -3.28 11.78 -8.48
N ASP A 33 -3.30 10.93 -9.49
CA ASP A 33 -4.11 9.71 -9.49
C ASP A 33 -3.69 8.75 -8.36
N PHE A 34 -2.37 8.57 -8.16
CA PHE A 34 -1.84 7.80 -7.05
C PHE A 34 -2.29 8.36 -5.69
N LEU A 35 -2.15 9.67 -5.46
CA LEU A 35 -2.58 10.29 -4.20
C LEU A 35 -4.08 10.09 -3.93
N THR A 36 -4.88 10.12 -4.99
CA THR A 36 -6.33 9.90 -4.90
C THR A 36 -6.62 8.46 -4.49
N ARG A 37 -6.01 7.48 -5.16
CA ARG A 37 -6.13 6.06 -4.82
C ARG A 37 -5.60 5.75 -3.41
N PHE A 38 -4.51 6.40 -3.01
CA PHE A 38 -3.93 6.26 -1.67
C PHE A 38 -4.87 6.81 -0.60
N ALA A 39 -5.49 7.97 -0.82
CA ALA A 39 -6.48 8.52 0.11
C ALA A 39 -7.69 7.59 0.30
N MET A 40 -8.20 7.01 -0.79
CA MET A 40 -9.29 6.02 -0.72
C MET A 40 -8.86 4.74 0.02
N PHE A 41 -7.63 4.27 -0.24
CA PHE A 41 -7.08 3.10 0.45
C PHE A 41 -6.95 3.34 1.95
N ARG A 42 -6.46 4.53 2.34
CA ARG A 42 -6.36 4.93 3.75
C ARG A 42 -7.73 4.93 4.43
N ALA A 43 -8.74 5.55 3.82
CA ALA A 43 -10.10 5.56 4.36
C ALA A 43 -10.67 4.13 4.52
N ARG A 44 -10.34 3.22 3.59
CA ARG A 44 -10.73 1.82 3.68
C ARG A 44 -10.05 1.12 4.86
N ILE A 45 -8.75 1.33 5.07
CA ILE A 45 -8.05 0.78 6.25
C ILE A 45 -8.67 1.29 7.54
N ASP A 46 -8.98 2.59 7.63
CA ASP A 46 -9.61 3.15 8.83
C ASP A 46 -10.95 2.44 9.09
N SER A 47 -11.78 2.25 8.06
CA SER A 47 -13.04 1.51 8.16
C SER A 47 -12.85 0.04 8.55
N THR A 48 -11.90 -0.67 7.92
CA THR A 48 -11.61 -2.08 8.22
C THR A 48 -11.09 -2.23 9.64
N THR A 49 -10.28 -1.28 10.12
CA THR A 49 -9.74 -1.27 11.48
C THR A 49 -10.87 -1.18 12.52
N GLU A 50 -11.84 -0.29 12.30
CA GLU A 50 -13.02 -0.19 13.18
C GLU A 50 -13.89 -1.44 13.13
N GLU A 51 -14.00 -2.08 11.97
CA GLU A 51 -14.75 -3.32 11.82
C GLU A 51 -14.07 -4.49 12.53
N VAL A 52 -12.76 -4.66 12.35
CA VAL A 52 -11.99 -5.68 13.06
C VAL A 52 -12.09 -5.46 14.58
N LYS A 53 -12.04 -4.21 15.06
CA LYS A 53 -12.27 -3.90 16.50
C LYS A 53 -13.62 -4.40 17.00
N ARG A 54 -14.66 -4.29 16.17
CA ARG A 54 -16.02 -4.70 16.51
C ARG A 54 -16.17 -6.23 16.55
N VAL A 55 -15.63 -6.91 15.55
CA VAL A 55 -15.78 -8.36 15.35
C VAL A 55 -14.79 -9.16 16.21
N ASP A 56 -13.57 -8.65 16.32
CA ASP A 56 -12.44 -9.32 16.94
C ASP A 56 -11.52 -8.34 17.67
N PRO A 57 -11.96 -7.78 18.81
CA PRO A 57 -11.18 -6.81 19.56
C PRO A 57 -9.81 -7.37 20.01
N GLU A 58 -9.71 -8.68 20.25
CA GLU A 58 -8.43 -9.35 20.58
C GLU A 58 -7.56 -9.58 19.34
N GLY A 59 -8.14 -9.96 18.20
CA GLY A 59 -7.39 -10.13 16.95
C GLY A 59 -6.80 -8.83 16.41
N LEU A 60 -7.48 -7.69 16.59
CA LEU A 60 -6.91 -6.39 16.22
C LEU A 60 -5.64 -6.09 17.03
N ARG A 61 -5.56 -6.52 18.29
CA ARG A 61 -4.37 -6.30 19.12
C ARG A 61 -3.12 -6.94 18.53
N LEU A 62 -3.29 -8.09 17.86
CA LEU A 62 -2.22 -8.83 17.19
C LEU A 62 -1.82 -8.22 15.84
N LEU A 63 -2.74 -7.50 15.18
CA LEU A 63 -2.54 -6.91 13.85
C LEU A 63 -2.26 -5.40 13.89
N ALA A 64 -2.57 -4.71 14.99
CA ALA A 64 -2.44 -3.25 15.13
C ALA A 64 -1.01 -2.70 14.93
N PRO A 65 0.07 -3.39 15.36
CA PRO A 65 1.44 -2.89 15.11
C PRO A 65 1.80 -2.86 13.62
N THR A 66 1.23 -3.75 12.81
CA THR A 66 1.51 -3.94 11.39
C THR A 66 0.72 -2.97 10.50
N PHE A 67 -0.43 -2.46 10.96
CA PHE A 67 -1.25 -1.48 10.23
C PHE A 67 -0.76 -0.02 10.34
N ARG A 68 0.55 0.21 10.52
CA ARG A 68 1.07 1.57 10.38
C ARG A 68 1.07 1.96 8.91
N LEU A 69 -0.05 2.54 8.48
CA LEU A 69 -0.17 3.27 7.23
C LEU A 69 1.03 4.21 7.07
N PRO A 70 1.79 4.11 5.97
CA PRO A 70 2.85 5.06 5.73
C PRO A 70 2.24 6.45 5.54
N THR A 71 3.02 7.46 5.92
CA THR A 71 2.68 8.85 5.62
C THR A 71 2.46 9.00 4.11
N PRO A 72 1.41 9.74 3.67
CA PRO A 72 1.23 10.02 2.26
C PRO A 72 2.53 10.54 1.63
N PRO A 73 2.95 10.01 0.47
CA PRO A 73 4.19 10.44 -0.14
C PRO A 73 4.09 11.89 -0.60
N VAL A 74 5.14 12.66 -0.34
CA VAL A 74 5.29 14.03 -0.83
C VAL A 74 6.12 13.99 -2.10
N PHE A 75 5.53 14.38 -3.23
CA PHE A 75 6.24 14.41 -4.50
C PHE A 75 7.04 15.71 -4.66
N ALA A 76 8.30 15.57 -5.07
CA ALA A 76 9.13 16.70 -5.47
C ALA A 76 8.63 17.32 -6.79
N ILE A 77 8.99 18.58 -7.04
CA ILE A 77 8.73 19.24 -8.32
C ILE A 77 9.46 18.48 -9.43
N ILE A 78 8.72 18.04 -10.44
CA ILE A 78 9.28 17.33 -11.59
C ILE A 78 9.98 18.31 -12.52
N THR A 79 11.26 18.05 -12.78
CA THR A 79 12.13 18.74 -13.70
C THR A 79 12.65 17.77 -14.76
N GLU A 80 13.23 18.29 -15.84
CA GLU A 80 13.90 17.45 -16.85
C GLU A 80 15.02 16.59 -16.24
N SER A 81 15.73 17.12 -15.23
CA SER A 81 16.86 16.44 -14.59
C SER A 81 16.46 15.31 -13.62
N ASN A 82 15.23 15.30 -13.11
CA ASN A 82 14.77 14.29 -12.14
C ASN A 82 13.62 13.41 -12.68
N LEU A 83 13.27 13.56 -13.96
CA LEU A 83 12.11 12.92 -14.57
C LEU A 83 12.15 11.40 -14.44
N ASP A 84 13.24 10.77 -14.86
CA ASP A 84 13.36 9.29 -14.86
C ASP A 84 13.33 8.72 -13.43
N GLN A 85 13.96 9.42 -12.47
CA GLN A 85 13.90 9.04 -11.06
C GLN A 85 12.47 9.15 -10.51
N SER A 86 11.76 10.21 -10.89
CA SER A 86 10.37 10.44 -10.46
C SER A 86 9.41 9.41 -11.08
N GLU A 87 9.64 9.00 -12.34
CA GLU A 87 8.89 7.92 -12.99
C GLU A 87 9.12 6.57 -12.29
N LYS A 88 10.37 6.26 -11.92
CA LYS A 88 10.68 5.04 -11.16
C LYS A 88 10.04 5.06 -9.77
N ALA A 89 10.11 6.19 -9.07
CA ALA A 89 9.54 6.34 -7.74
C ALA A 89 8.02 6.13 -7.73
N ILE A 90 7.29 6.70 -8.70
CA ILE A 90 5.83 6.49 -8.76
C ILE A 90 5.49 5.03 -9.06
N MET A 91 6.24 4.34 -9.92
CA MET A 91 6.01 2.92 -10.21
C MET A 91 6.19 2.06 -8.95
N GLN A 92 7.27 2.29 -8.19
CA GLN A 92 7.51 1.58 -6.94
C GLN A 92 6.39 1.80 -5.92
N LEU A 93 5.87 3.04 -5.83
CA LEU A 93 4.73 3.35 -4.97
C LEU A 93 3.45 2.66 -5.45
N GLU A 94 3.21 2.58 -6.76
CA GLU A 94 2.06 1.87 -7.33
C GLU A 94 2.12 0.37 -7.06
N ASP A 95 3.29 -0.25 -7.24
CA ASP A 95 3.52 -1.67 -6.95
C ASP A 95 3.32 -1.96 -5.45
N TRP A 96 3.88 -1.11 -4.60
CA TRP A 96 3.68 -1.20 -3.15
C TRP A 96 2.19 -1.08 -2.80
N LEU A 97 1.48 -0.08 -3.34
CA LEU A 97 0.06 0.12 -3.08
C LEU A 97 -0.79 -1.08 -3.54
N LEU A 98 -0.38 -1.73 -4.64
CA LEU A 98 -1.06 -2.93 -5.12
C LEU A 98 -0.88 -4.11 -4.15
N SER A 99 0.33 -4.32 -3.62
CA SER A 99 0.63 -5.37 -2.64
C SER A 99 -0.23 -5.21 -1.38
N VAL A 100 -0.14 -4.04 -0.74
CA VAL A 100 -0.86 -3.79 0.53
C VAL A 100 -2.38 -3.79 0.37
N ARG A 101 -2.89 -3.52 -0.84
CA ARG A 101 -4.32 -3.68 -1.14
C ARG A 101 -4.73 -5.15 -1.23
N GLY A 102 -3.84 -6.03 -1.67
CA GLY A 102 -4.04 -7.47 -1.64
C GLY A 102 -4.13 -7.98 -0.20
N GLU A 103 -3.17 -7.58 0.63
CA GLU A 103 -3.12 -7.91 2.05
C GLU A 103 -4.38 -7.44 2.79
N LEU A 104 -4.82 -6.20 2.57
CA LEU A 104 -6.05 -5.68 3.16
C LEU A 104 -7.29 -6.51 2.78
N ARG A 105 -7.39 -6.98 1.54
CA ARG A 105 -8.52 -7.81 1.10
C ARG A 105 -8.55 -9.16 1.81
N VAL A 106 -7.38 -9.76 2.04
CA VAL A 106 -7.29 -11.00 2.82
C VAL A 106 -7.83 -10.77 4.23
N LEU A 107 -7.45 -9.66 4.86
CA LEU A 107 -7.88 -9.32 6.22
C LEU A 107 -9.39 -9.05 6.30
N GLU A 108 -9.95 -8.35 5.31
CA GLU A 108 -11.39 -8.17 5.19
C GLU A 108 -12.12 -9.52 5.08
N LYS A 109 -11.58 -10.45 4.27
CA LYS A 109 -12.16 -11.80 4.13
C LYS A 109 -12.06 -12.62 5.41
N LEU A 110 -10.96 -12.51 6.14
CA LEU A 110 -10.83 -13.14 7.46
C LEU A 110 -11.84 -12.56 8.47
N CYS A 111 -12.11 -11.26 8.41
CA CYS A 111 -13.15 -10.64 9.24
C CYS A 111 -14.54 -11.18 8.87
N GLU A 112 -14.90 -11.18 7.58
CA GLU A 112 -16.16 -11.76 7.11
C GLU A 112 -16.32 -13.23 7.56
N ALA A 113 -15.26 -14.03 7.43
CA ALA A 113 -15.24 -15.43 7.84
C ALA A 113 -15.50 -15.58 9.34
N LYS A 114 -14.92 -14.70 10.15
CA LYS A 114 -15.10 -14.70 11.61
C LYS A 114 -16.50 -14.28 12.02
N GLU A 115 -17.06 -13.24 11.40
CA GLU A 115 -18.44 -12.82 11.66
C GLU A 115 -19.44 -13.94 11.39
N GLU A 116 -19.24 -14.66 10.29
CA GLU A 116 -20.13 -15.74 9.89
C GLU A 116 -19.78 -17.09 10.52
N SER A 117 -18.69 -17.16 11.30
CA SER A 117 -18.12 -18.42 11.80
C SER A 117 -17.92 -19.47 10.69
N SER A 118 -17.52 -19.01 9.49
CA SER A 118 -17.43 -19.83 8.29
C SER A 118 -15.99 -20.30 8.04
N ARG A 119 -15.80 -21.63 8.11
CA ARG A 119 -14.52 -22.27 7.78
C ARG A 119 -14.19 -22.15 6.29
N GLU A 120 -15.18 -22.27 5.41
CA GLU A 120 -14.99 -22.14 3.96
C GLU A 120 -14.40 -20.77 3.61
N LYS A 121 -14.97 -19.70 4.16
CA LYS A 121 -14.45 -18.34 3.95
C LYS A 121 -13.06 -18.12 4.55
N THR A 122 -12.75 -18.83 5.64
CA THR A 122 -11.41 -18.82 6.22
C THR A 122 -10.42 -19.45 5.25
N ASP A 123 -10.74 -20.62 4.69
CA ASP A 123 -9.89 -21.33 3.73
C ASP A 123 -9.72 -20.51 2.43
N GLU A 124 -10.77 -19.83 1.95
CA GLU A 124 -10.68 -18.89 0.82
C GLU A 124 -9.72 -17.73 1.10
N ALA A 125 -9.83 -17.11 2.27
CA ALA A 125 -8.97 -15.99 2.66
C ALA A 125 -7.49 -16.43 2.75
N LEU A 126 -7.25 -17.62 3.30
CA LEU A 126 -5.92 -18.21 3.40
C LEU A 126 -5.35 -18.57 2.01
N ALA A 127 -6.17 -19.08 1.08
CA ALA A 127 -5.73 -19.31 -0.29
C ALA A 127 -5.38 -18.01 -1.02
N MET A 128 -6.14 -16.92 -0.77
CA MET A 128 -5.77 -15.59 -1.28
C MET A 128 -4.44 -15.11 -0.70
N ALA A 129 -4.19 -15.35 0.59
CA ALA A 129 -2.91 -15.02 1.23
C ALA A 129 -1.74 -15.76 0.57
N ASP A 130 -1.92 -17.05 0.26
CA ASP A 130 -0.90 -17.87 -0.42
C ASP A 130 -0.58 -17.31 -1.82
N MET A 131 -1.60 -16.91 -2.58
CA MET A 131 -1.43 -16.35 -3.93
C MET A 131 -0.63 -15.05 -3.96
N ILE A 132 -0.72 -14.23 -2.91
CA ILE A 132 -0.02 -12.95 -2.83
C ILE A 132 1.27 -13.02 -1.99
N GLY A 133 1.63 -14.20 -1.47
CA GLY A 133 2.81 -14.39 -0.63
C GLY A 133 2.67 -13.85 0.80
N PHE A 134 1.45 -13.55 1.25
CA PHE A 134 1.18 -12.95 2.57
C PHE A 134 0.99 -13.98 3.69
N ARG A 135 0.98 -15.28 3.36
CA ARG A 135 0.70 -16.35 4.33
C ARG A 135 1.71 -16.42 5.47
N GLU A 136 3.00 -16.33 5.15
CA GLU A 136 4.06 -16.41 6.16
C GLU A 136 3.97 -15.26 7.17
N GLU A 137 3.63 -14.07 6.69
CA GLU A 137 3.43 -12.88 7.51
C GLU A 137 2.19 -13.04 8.42
N LEU A 138 1.09 -13.59 7.91
CA LEU A 138 -0.08 -13.95 8.72
C LEU A 138 0.26 -14.94 9.84
N ASP A 139 0.98 -16.01 9.51
CA ASP A 139 1.37 -17.03 10.47
C ASP A 139 2.33 -16.46 11.53
N GLN A 140 3.25 -15.58 11.12
CA GLN A 140 4.14 -14.87 12.05
C GLN A 140 3.35 -13.97 13.00
N MET A 141 2.42 -13.17 12.48
CA MET A 141 1.56 -12.29 13.28
C MET A 141 0.76 -13.07 14.34
N ALA A 142 0.20 -14.23 13.97
CA ALA A 142 -0.51 -15.10 14.91
C ALA A 142 0.40 -15.62 16.04
N ARG A 143 1.66 -15.97 15.73
CA ARG A 143 2.64 -16.46 16.72
C ARG A 143 3.15 -15.36 17.63
N GLU A 144 3.34 -14.15 17.12
CA GLU A 144 3.82 -13.01 17.92
C GLU A 144 2.73 -12.51 18.85
N GLY A 145 1.50 -12.40 18.35
CA GLY A 145 0.36 -12.00 19.15
C GLY A 145 0.06 -12.96 20.31
N THR A 146 0.19 -14.27 20.09
CA THR A 146 0.01 -15.26 21.16
C THR A 146 1.09 -15.14 22.25
N LYS A 147 2.34 -14.88 21.89
CA LYS A 147 3.44 -14.66 22.87
C LYS A 147 3.21 -13.41 23.73
N GLU A 148 2.81 -12.28 23.12
CA GLU A 148 2.54 -11.05 23.86
C GLU A 148 1.38 -11.21 24.85
N MET A 149 0.33 -11.95 24.47
CA MET A 149 -0.77 -12.28 25.36
C MET A 149 -0.35 -13.16 26.54
N ASP A 150 0.47 -14.18 26.30
CA ASP A 150 0.97 -15.04 27.37
C ASP A 150 1.88 -14.28 28.33
N GLU A 151 2.69 -13.34 27.83
CA GLU A 151 3.49 -12.45 28.66
C GLU A 151 2.64 -11.43 29.44
N ALA A 152 1.58 -10.90 28.84
CA ALA A 152 0.63 -10.03 29.53
C ALA A 152 -0.13 -10.78 30.64
N ARG A 153 -0.55 -12.03 30.38
CA ARG A 153 -1.17 -12.90 31.39
C ARG A 153 -0.23 -13.21 32.55
N LYS A 154 1.05 -13.49 32.29
CA LYS A 154 2.07 -13.69 33.35
C LYS A 154 2.29 -12.42 34.19
N ARG A 155 2.25 -11.24 33.56
CA ARG A 155 2.34 -9.94 34.26
C ARG A 155 1.11 -9.63 35.12
N CYS A 156 -0.09 -10.01 34.68
CA CYS A 156 -1.33 -9.77 35.45
C CYS A 156 -1.62 -10.85 36.51
N GLY A 157 -1.13 -12.08 36.32
CA GLY A 157 -1.37 -13.21 37.22
C GLY A 157 -0.52 -13.24 38.50
N THR A 158 0.36 -12.26 38.72
CA THR A 158 1.23 -12.18 39.90
C THR A 158 0.68 -11.31 41.04
N ASN A 159 -0.57 -10.84 40.95
CA ASN A 159 -1.18 -9.93 41.94
C ASN A 159 -2.34 -10.50 42.77
N ASN A 160 -2.58 -11.82 42.76
CA ASN A 160 -3.48 -12.44 43.73
C ASN A 160 -2.68 -13.30 44.72
N VAL A 161 -2.53 -12.73 45.92
CA VAL A 161 -2.14 -13.40 47.17
C VAL A 161 -3.14 -14.50 47.51
#